data_AF-A0A1G2YZP2-F1
#
_entry.id   AF-A0A1G2YZP2-F1
#
_cell.length_a   1.000
_cell.length_b   1.000
_cell.length_c   1.000
_cell.angle_alpha   90.00
_cell.angle_beta   90.00
_cell.angle_gamma   90.00
#
_symmetry.space_group_name_H-M   'P 1'
#
loop_
_entity.id
_entity.type
_entity.pdbx_description
1 polymer ?
#
loop_
_entity_poly.entity_id
_entity_poly.type
_entity_poly.pdbx_seq_one_letter_code
_entity_poly.pdbx_strand_id
1 'polypeptide(L)'
;MVCLSNGEVYTGDISLTAGRTFKLNVPKAGELKTTDMITGEDVQYGKVRTFTFEPVRNIQFHPEKEEMTRQWRFTETTDYDEKTGEADYSPAQKEFSGKPHPVRYLAATVNFESGESLQGHLYTATVYLRTKEKTLRWVLRSKQQGKEGQSLDDLVYVESIRMLDRKDVAAEVKVKLAGIKLAPKDAVQALTRVSLTPVPTKMTGKDTCVVSSTFGEDFYLAMRQGGKYVVGWPAEKDAEVFALAQDHVNRTRDFYNERQLLGAMLSEDGREVLTLVNLRRRVAPTNFGSIGGEWDREKGALVEPWRLSIWRWKYDRQNRELALSTRGTFFRLIFLPKDPTPQVELSETLWRMQRKGDTVMVGTDD
;
A
#
# COMPACT_ATOMS: atom_id res chain seq x y z
N MET A 1 -8.50 18.80 -16.47
CA MET A 1 -7.54 19.81 -16.97
C MET A 1 -6.13 19.41 -16.60
N VAL A 2 -5.16 19.55 -17.51
CA VAL A 2 -3.73 19.29 -17.28
C VAL A 2 -2.94 20.54 -17.66
N CYS A 3 -2.09 21.00 -16.75
CA CYS A 3 -1.20 22.14 -16.96
C CYS A 3 0.25 21.66 -16.98
N LEU A 4 1.02 22.11 -17.95
CA LEU A 4 2.45 21.84 -18.08
C LEU A 4 3.27 22.99 -17.51
N SER A 5 4.49 22.70 -17.10
CA SER A 5 5.43 23.67 -16.52
C SER A 5 5.86 24.78 -17.48
N ASN A 6 5.60 24.63 -18.78
CA ASN A 6 5.84 25.66 -19.80
C ASN A 6 4.61 26.56 -20.03
N GLY A 7 3.55 26.43 -19.23
CA GLY A 7 2.33 27.22 -19.31
C GLY A 7 1.26 26.66 -20.26
N GLU A 8 1.52 25.57 -20.99
CA GLU A 8 0.49 24.94 -21.82
C GLU A 8 -0.62 24.30 -20.96
N VAL A 9 -1.87 24.48 -21.39
CA VAL A 9 -3.06 23.98 -20.68
C VAL A 9 -3.93 23.18 -21.63
N TYR A 10 -4.36 22.01 -21.16
CA TYR A 10 -5.21 21.09 -21.91
C TYR A 10 -6.44 20.69 -21.09
N THR A 11 -7.60 20.65 -21.73
CA THR A 11 -8.89 20.32 -21.09
C THR A 11 -9.60 19.20 -21.85
N GLY A 12 -10.19 18.27 -21.09
CA GLY A 12 -10.82 17.05 -21.59
C GLY A 12 -11.03 16.04 -20.46
N ASP A 13 -11.49 14.86 -20.83
CA ASP A 13 -11.78 13.76 -19.90
C ASP A 13 -10.49 13.02 -19.56
N ILE A 14 -10.21 12.89 -18.27
CA ILE A 14 -8.97 12.30 -17.76
C ILE A 14 -9.23 10.85 -17.36
N SER A 15 -8.34 9.94 -17.78
CA SER A 15 -8.37 8.53 -17.35
C SER A 15 -6.98 7.94 -17.13
N LEU A 16 -6.88 6.92 -16.30
CA LEU A 16 -5.69 6.05 -16.23
C LEU A 16 -5.77 4.96 -17.31
N THR A 17 -4.64 4.30 -17.54
CA THR A 17 -4.67 2.96 -18.16
C THR A 17 -5.64 2.08 -17.38
N ALA A 18 -6.56 1.41 -18.07
CA ALA A 18 -7.58 0.56 -17.45
C ALA A 18 -6.96 -0.44 -16.44
N GLY A 19 -7.55 -0.52 -15.25
CA GLY A 19 -7.09 -1.39 -14.16
C GLY A 19 -5.82 -0.93 -13.45
N ARG A 20 -5.33 0.30 -13.71
CA ARG A 20 -4.23 0.91 -12.96
C ARG A 20 -4.74 1.91 -11.92
N THR A 21 -3.95 2.08 -10.88
CA THR A 21 -4.15 3.02 -9.78
C THR A 21 -2.89 3.87 -9.61
N PHE A 22 -3.03 5.02 -8.95
CA PHE A 22 -1.88 5.78 -8.50
C PHE A 22 -1.21 5.09 -7.33
N LYS A 23 0.12 5.25 -7.24
CA LYS A 23 0.91 4.83 -6.09
C LYS A 23 1.77 6.01 -5.67
N LEU A 24 1.49 6.57 -4.50
CA LEU A 24 2.22 7.69 -3.92
C LEU A 24 3.05 7.17 -2.77
N ASN A 25 4.37 7.21 -2.89
CA ASN A 25 5.24 6.96 -1.74
C ASN A 25 5.23 8.19 -0.85
N VAL A 26 4.53 8.11 0.28
CA VAL A 26 4.51 9.17 1.29
C VAL A 26 5.77 8.99 2.16
N PRO A 27 6.70 9.96 2.16
CA PRO A 27 7.90 9.90 2.99
C PRO A 27 7.52 9.66 4.46
N LYS A 28 8.39 8.96 5.19
CA LYS A 28 8.15 8.64 6.60
C LYS A 28 7.93 9.94 7.40
N ALA A 29 6.80 10.02 8.11
CA ALA A 29 6.66 10.92 9.24
C ALA A 29 6.93 10.11 10.52
N GLY A 30 8.01 10.42 11.25
CA GLY A 30 8.34 9.87 12.58
C GLY A 30 9.27 8.64 12.61
N GLU A 31 9.47 8.06 13.81
CA GLU A 31 10.18 6.78 14.12
C GLU A 31 9.24 5.68 14.62
N LEU A 32 9.26 4.49 14.00
CA LEU A 32 8.34 3.39 14.31
C LEU A 32 8.61 2.89 15.73
N LYS A 33 7.62 2.98 16.65
CA LYS A 33 7.78 2.40 17.98
C LYS A 33 7.30 0.95 18.01
N THR A 34 8.05 0.11 18.71
CA THR A 34 7.71 -1.30 18.99
C THR A 34 6.37 -1.44 19.71
N THR A 35 5.99 -0.45 20.52
CA THR A 35 4.70 -0.36 21.23
C THR A 35 3.50 -0.30 20.30
N ASP A 36 3.58 0.45 19.20
CA ASP A 36 2.46 0.66 18.26
C ASP A 36 2.13 -0.66 17.54
N MET A 37 3.16 -1.48 17.29
CA MET A 37 3.03 -2.85 16.80
C MET A 37 2.50 -3.83 17.86
N ILE A 38 2.31 -3.43 19.12
CA ILE A 38 1.79 -4.31 20.19
C ILE A 38 0.38 -3.86 20.60
N THR A 39 0.12 -2.55 20.61
CA THR A 39 -1.19 -1.96 20.94
C THR A 39 -2.19 -2.04 19.78
N GLY A 40 -1.71 -2.21 18.55
CA GLY A 40 -2.53 -2.10 17.34
C GLY A 40 -2.82 -0.65 16.95
N GLU A 41 -2.11 0.32 17.54
CA GLU A 41 -2.17 1.71 17.12
C GLU A 41 -1.50 1.87 15.75
N ASP A 42 -2.16 2.66 14.91
CA ASP A 42 -1.92 2.84 13.47
C ASP A 42 -0.44 3.07 13.10
N VAL A 43 0.27 1.99 12.77
CA VAL A 43 1.58 2.10 12.14
C VAL A 43 1.39 2.53 10.68
N GLN A 44 1.39 3.84 10.45
CA GLN A 44 1.33 4.48 9.12
C GLN A 44 2.72 4.94 8.64
N TYR A 45 3.72 4.09 8.84
CA TYR A 45 5.11 4.40 8.49
C TYR A 45 5.41 4.19 7.01
N GLY A 46 5.80 5.27 6.31
CA GLY A 46 6.39 5.23 4.97
C GLY A 46 5.62 4.36 3.98
N LYS A 47 4.30 4.56 3.89
CA LYS A 47 3.42 3.73 3.05
C LYS A 47 3.31 4.30 1.64
N VAL A 48 3.44 3.41 0.67
CA VAL A 48 2.89 3.63 -0.66
C VAL A 48 1.37 3.66 -0.52
N ARG A 49 0.79 4.84 -0.68
CA ARG A 49 -0.66 5.04 -0.75
C ARG A 49 -1.13 4.76 -2.15
N THR A 50 -2.14 3.91 -2.28
CA THR A 50 -2.72 3.57 -3.57
C THR A 50 -4.14 4.11 -3.62
N PHE A 51 -4.50 4.80 -4.69
CA PHE A 51 -5.82 5.42 -4.89
C PHE A 51 -6.17 5.51 -6.37
N THR A 52 -7.45 5.65 -6.69
CA THR A 52 -7.96 5.80 -8.06
C THR A 52 -8.10 7.29 -8.43
N PHE A 53 -8.67 7.63 -9.59
CA PHE A 53 -8.83 9.03 -10.01
C PHE A 53 -10.04 9.70 -9.36
N GLU A 54 -11.09 8.94 -9.11
CA GLU A 54 -12.40 9.40 -8.66
C GLU A 54 -12.38 10.26 -7.39
N PRO A 55 -11.58 9.95 -6.34
CA PRO A 55 -11.54 10.76 -5.13
C PRO A 55 -10.57 11.95 -5.21
N VAL A 56 -9.79 12.07 -6.29
CA VAL A 56 -8.74 13.08 -6.41
C VAL A 56 -9.35 14.37 -6.93
N ARG A 57 -9.20 15.47 -6.18
CA ARG A 57 -9.58 16.80 -6.64
C ARG A 57 -8.52 17.39 -7.55
N ASN A 58 -7.27 17.34 -7.11
CA ASN A 58 -6.13 17.77 -7.92
C ASN A 58 -4.82 17.09 -7.50
N ILE A 59 -3.88 17.05 -8.43
CA ILE A 59 -2.50 16.65 -8.20
C ILE A 59 -1.62 17.81 -8.65
N GLN A 60 -0.69 18.23 -7.80
CA GLN A 60 0.29 19.26 -8.07
C GLN A 60 1.68 18.63 -8.01
N PHE A 61 2.53 18.94 -8.98
CA PHE A 61 3.91 18.51 -9.04
C PHE A 61 4.81 19.73 -8.90
N HIS A 62 5.91 19.56 -8.18
CA HIS A 62 6.93 20.60 -8.05
C HIS A 62 8.33 19.97 -8.04
N PRO A 63 9.36 20.69 -8.50
CA PRO A 63 10.74 20.24 -8.38
C PRO A 63 11.11 20.14 -6.91
N GLU A 64 11.52 18.95 -6.48
CA GLU A 64 12.09 18.74 -5.14
C GLU A 64 13.60 18.92 -5.18
N LYS A 65 14.23 18.38 -6.23
CA LYS A 65 15.66 18.45 -6.45
C LYS A 65 15.95 18.60 -7.93
N GLU A 66 16.84 19.54 -8.24
CA GLU A 66 17.33 19.79 -9.60
C GLU A 66 18.84 19.82 -9.58
N GLU A 67 19.46 19.15 -10.55
CA GLU A 67 20.92 19.12 -10.66
C GLU A 67 21.36 19.01 -12.11
N MET A 68 22.49 19.65 -12.43
CA MET A 68 23.23 19.39 -13.65
C MET A 68 24.25 18.30 -13.35
N THR A 69 24.12 17.14 -13.97
CA THR A 69 24.99 15.99 -13.74
C THR A 69 25.75 15.60 -15.00
N ARG A 70 26.78 14.77 -14.84
CA ARG A 70 27.55 14.17 -15.94
C ARG A 70 27.46 12.66 -15.86
N GLN A 71 27.65 11.99 -16.99
CA GLN A 71 27.79 10.54 -16.96
C GLN A 71 29.02 10.19 -16.13
N TRP A 72 28.96 9.12 -15.35
CA TRP A 72 30.09 8.70 -14.54
C TRP A 72 30.16 7.17 -14.45
N ARG A 73 31.36 6.68 -14.24
CA ARG A 73 31.64 5.27 -13.93
C ARG A 73 32.55 5.18 -12.70
N PHE A 74 32.43 4.10 -11.95
CA PHE A 74 33.44 3.76 -10.94
C PHE A 74 34.73 3.34 -11.63
N THR A 75 35.87 3.84 -11.16
CA THR A 75 37.20 3.49 -11.69
C THR A 75 37.82 2.31 -10.96
N GLU A 76 37.33 1.97 -9.76
CA GLU A 76 37.83 0.88 -8.94
C GLU A 76 36.95 -0.36 -9.07
N THR A 77 37.58 -1.53 -9.21
CA THR A 77 36.98 -2.81 -8.86
C THR A 77 37.04 -2.94 -7.34
N THR A 78 35.92 -3.27 -6.69
CA THR A 78 35.90 -3.52 -5.25
C THR A 78 36.92 -4.62 -4.92
N ASP A 79 37.95 -4.28 -4.16
CA ASP A 79 38.90 -5.25 -3.64
C ASP A 79 38.21 -6.03 -2.52
N TYR A 80 37.78 -7.26 -2.87
CA TYR A 80 37.22 -8.23 -1.94
C TYR A 80 38.29 -9.26 -1.61
N ASP A 81 38.72 -9.31 -0.36
CA ASP A 81 39.65 -10.33 0.10
C ASP A 81 38.86 -11.60 0.48
N GLU A 82 38.91 -12.61 -0.39
CA GLU A 82 38.23 -13.90 -0.18
C GLU A 82 38.72 -14.66 1.06
N LYS A 83 39.93 -14.38 1.58
CA LYS A 83 40.51 -15.08 2.74
C LYS A 83 40.07 -14.47 4.07
N THR A 84 39.84 -13.17 4.13
CA THR A 84 39.45 -12.45 5.35
C THR A 84 37.95 -12.13 5.38
N GLY A 85 37.27 -12.16 4.22
CA GLY A 85 35.87 -11.78 4.10
C GLY A 85 35.64 -10.27 4.23
N GLU A 86 36.71 -9.48 4.20
CA GLU A 86 36.67 -8.03 4.28
C GLU A 86 36.59 -7.44 2.87
N ALA A 87 35.63 -6.54 2.67
CA ALA A 87 35.52 -5.74 1.46
C ALA A 87 35.98 -4.33 1.79
N ASP A 88 36.83 -3.75 0.95
CA ASP A 88 37.14 -2.33 1.04
C ASP A 88 35.92 -1.52 0.55
N TYR A 89 35.22 -0.89 1.49
CA TYR A 89 34.07 -0.01 1.23
C TYR A 89 34.47 1.46 1.07
N SER A 90 35.76 1.77 0.91
CA SER A 90 36.22 3.10 0.54
C SER A 90 35.40 3.62 -0.66
N PRO A 91 34.98 4.90 -0.66
CA PRO A 91 34.11 5.41 -1.73
C PRO A 91 34.83 5.30 -3.07
N ALA A 92 34.42 4.32 -3.89
CA ALA A 92 35.04 4.05 -5.18
C ALA A 92 35.13 5.33 -6.02
N GLN A 93 36.34 5.64 -6.48
CA GLN A 93 36.60 6.85 -7.26
C GLN A 93 35.72 6.87 -8.52
N LYS A 94 35.16 8.06 -8.84
CA LYS A 94 34.27 8.26 -10.00
C LYS A 94 34.98 9.02 -11.10
N GLU A 95 34.97 8.48 -12.30
CA GLU A 95 35.39 9.19 -13.51
C GLU A 95 34.15 9.74 -14.23
N PHE A 96 34.13 11.06 -14.46
CA PHE A 96 33.04 11.75 -15.13
C PHE A 96 33.37 11.97 -16.61
N SER A 97 32.38 11.78 -17.48
CA SER A 97 32.49 11.94 -18.93
C SER A 97 31.26 12.67 -19.51
N GLY A 98 31.40 13.14 -20.75
CA GLY A 98 30.34 13.83 -21.49
C GLY A 98 30.09 15.28 -21.03
N LYS A 99 29.14 15.94 -21.69
CA LYS A 99 28.67 17.27 -21.26
C LYS A 99 27.66 17.15 -20.12
N PRO A 100 27.50 18.20 -19.29
CA PRO A 100 26.43 18.24 -18.30
C PRO A 100 25.05 18.03 -18.94
N HIS A 101 24.16 17.36 -18.22
CA HIS A 101 22.75 17.20 -18.58
C HIS A 101 21.86 17.42 -17.34
N PRO A 102 20.63 17.91 -17.55
CA PRO A 102 19.74 18.26 -16.46
C PRO A 102 19.04 17.02 -15.92
N VAL A 103 18.92 16.94 -14.60
CA VAL A 103 18.13 15.92 -13.90
C VAL A 103 17.22 16.63 -12.90
N ARG A 104 15.92 16.29 -12.96
CA ARG A 104 14.91 16.78 -12.03
C ARG A 104 14.23 15.63 -11.32
N TYR A 105 14.06 15.77 -10.01
CA TYR A 105 13.21 14.93 -9.18
C TYR A 105 11.96 15.73 -8.81
N LEU A 106 10.80 15.12 -8.98
CA LEU A 106 9.50 15.72 -8.74
C LEU A 106 8.87 15.13 -7.47
N ALA A 107 8.41 16.01 -6.59
CA ALA A 107 7.46 15.70 -5.55
C ALA A 107 6.05 16.01 -6.04
N ALA A 108 5.07 15.34 -5.44
CA ALA A 108 3.67 15.47 -5.75
C ALA A 108 2.86 15.74 -4.48
N THR A 109 1.92 16.67 -4.56
CA THR A 109 0.87 16.90 -3.58
C THR A 109 -0.46 16.48 -4.19
N VAL A 110 -1.14 15.53 -3.56
CA VAL A 110 -2.43 15.01 -4.00
C VAL A 110 -3.48 15.50 -3.02
N ASN A 111 -4.42 16.30 -3.54
CA ASN A 111 -5.54 16.81 -2.77
C ASN A 111 -6.80 16.02 -3.16
N PHE A 112 -7.49 15.49 -2.17
CA PHE A 112 -8.70 14.70 -2.36
C PHE A 112 -9.96 15.57 -2.21
N GLU A 113 -11.08 15.10 -2.76
CA GLU A 113 -12.38 15.77 -2.59
C GLU A 113 -12.84 15.75 -1.12
N SER A 114 -12.35 14.79 -0.33
CA SER A 114 -12.54 14.75 1.12
C SER A 114 -11.90 15.92 1.89
N GLY A 115 -11.07 16.72 1.24
CA GLY A 115 -10.28 17.78 1.87
C GLY A 115 -8.93 17.31 2.41
N GLU A 116 -8.66 16.01 2.39
CA GLU A 116 -7.37 15.44 2.75
C GLU A 116 -6.29 15.80 1.71
N SER A 117 -5.03 15.91 2.17
CA SER A 117 -3.88 16.16 1.31
C SER A 117 -2.74 15.21 1.67
N LEU A 118 -2.11 14.61 0.65
CA LEU A 118 -0.95 13.76 0.79
C LEU A 118 0.21 14.30 -0.04
N GLN A 119 1.39 14.37 0.55
CA GLN A 119 2.62 14.76 -0.14
C GLN A 119 3.58 13.58 -0.25
N GLY A 120 4.23 13.43 -1.40
CA GLY A 120 5.25 12.40 -1.60
C GLY A 120 5.70 12.23 -3.04
N HIS A 121 6.22 11.06 -3.39
CA HIS A 121 6.66 10.75 -4.75
C HIS A 121 5.65 9.87 -5.46
N LEU A 122 5.06 10.41 -6.53
CA LEU A 122 4.16 9.63 -7.37
C LEU A 122 4.97 8.67 -8.24
N TYR A 123 4.66 7.37 -8.14
CA TYR A 123 5.25 6.38 -9.02
C TYR A 123 4.83 6.65 -10.46
N THR A 124 5.68 6.25 -11.40
CA THR A 124 5.44 6.52 -12.81
C THR A 124 4.07 6.01 -13.25
N ALA A 125 3.22 6.93 -13.70
CA ALA A 125 1.85 6.66 -14.13
C ALA A 125 1.61 7.25 -15.51
N THR A 126 0.80 6.58 -16.32
CA THR A 126 0.34 7.12 -17.61
C THR A 126 -1.09 7.59 -17.48
N VAL A 127 -1.32 8.85 -17.85
CA VAL A 127 -2.63 9.48 -17.89
C VAL A 127 -2.99 9.76 -19.34
N TYR A 128 -4.24 9.52 -19.69
CA TYR A 128 -4.82 9.88 -20.97
C TYR A 128 -5.78 11.04 -20.78
N LEU A 129 -5.75 11.99 -21.70
CA LEU A 129 -6.72 13.07 -21.79
C LEU A 129 -7.40 13.01 -23.14
N ARG A 130 -8.69 12.65 -23.13
CA ARG A 130 -9.52 12.71 -24.33
C ARG A 130 -10.06 14.14 -24.46
N THR A 131 -9.58 14.86 -25.46
CA THR A 131 -10.15 16.14 -25.89
C THR A 131 -11.22 15.89 -26.95
N LYS A 132 -11.89 16.96 -27.42
CA LYS A 132 -12.84 16.87 -28.54
C LYS A 132 -12.20 16.35 -29.83
N GLU A 133 -10.91 16.56 -30.03
CA GLU A 133 -10.20 16.30 -31.29
C GLU A 133 -9.32 15.06 -31.23
N LYS A 134 -8.71 14.78 -30.07
CA LYS A 134 -7.69 13.74 -29.95
C LYS A 134 -7.55 13.24 -28.52
N THR A 135 -6.91 12.07 -28.38
CA THR A 135 -6.45 11.58 -27.08
C THR A 135 -4.97 11.88 -26.92
N LEU A 136 -4.64 12.67 -25.89
CA LEU A 136 -3.27 12.94 -25.47
C LEU A 136 -2.84 11.93 -24.42
N ARG A 137 -1.55 11.59 -24.40
CA ARG A 137 -0.95 10.67 -23.43
C ARG A 137 0.17 11.39 -22.70
N TRP A 138 0.12 11.39 -21.38
CA TRP A 138 1.19 11.92 -20.53
C TRP A 138 1.74 10.85 -19.60
N VAL A 139 3.07 10.82 -19.48
CA VAL A 139 3.77 9.97 -18.52
C VAL A 139 4.21 10.85 -17.36
N LEU A 140 3.55 10.69 -16.22
CA LEU A 140 3.90 11.34 -14.97
C LEU A 140 5.11 10.61 -14.40
N ARG A 141 6.26 11.26 -14.35
CA ARG A 141 7.51 10.66 -13.84
C ARG A 141 7.90 11.37 -12.55
N SER A 142 8.39 10.63 -11.56
CA SER A 142 9.05 11.23 -10.38
C SER A 142 10.48 11.71 -10.68
N LYS A 143 11.06 11.29 -11.81
CA LYS A 143 12.39 11.71 -12.27
C LYS A 143 12.37 11.99 -13.77
N GLN A 144 12.98 13.10 -14.16
CA GLN A 144 13.27 13.47 -15.54
C GLN A 144 14.77 13.62 -15.74
N GLN A 145 15.23 13.28 -16.94
CA GLN A 145 16.61 13.43 -17.35
C GLN A 145 16.61 13.93 -18.79
N GLY A 146 17.32 15.03 -19.01
CA GLY A 146 17.52 15.59 -20.34
C GLY A 146 18.72 14.99 -21.04
N LYS A 147 18.93 15.44 -22.28
CA LYS A 147 20.12 15.13 -23.07
C LYS A 147 21.28 16.03 -22.65
N GLU A 148 22.48 15.60 -23.05
CA GLU A 148 23.68 16.41 -22.92
C GLU A 148 23.53 17.77 -23.59
N GLY A 149 23.89 18.83 -22.87
CA GLY A 149 23.79 20.22 -23.34
C GLY A 149 22.42 20.87 -23.19
N GLN A 150 21.39 20.15 -22.74
CA GLN A 150 20.10 20.77 -22.37
C GLN A 150 20.18 21.47 -21.00
N SER A 151 19.27 22.42 -20.76
CA SER A 151 19.08 23.07 -19.46
C SER A 151 17.90 22.47 -18.69
N LEU A 152 17.74 22.86 -17.43
CA LEU A 152 16.57 22.46 -16.62
C LEU A 152 15.24 22.98 -17.20
N ASP A 153 15.27 24.10 -17.94
CA ASP A 153 14.07 24.69 -18.56
C ASP A 153 13.56 23.86 -19.73
N ASP A 154 14.45 23.10 -20.39
CA ASP A 154 14.09 22.17 -21.46
C ASP A 154 13.28 20.96 -20.95
N LEU A 155 13.29 20.72 -19.63
CA LEU A 155 12.56 19.62 -19.00
C LEU A 155 11.12 20.05 -18.73
N VAL A 156 10.25 20.00 -19.73
CA VAL A 156 8.81 20.25 -19.51
C VAL A 156 8.18 19.07 -18.77
N TYR A 157 7.38 19.35 -17.73
CA TYR A 157 6.65 18.35 -16.96
C TYR A 157 5.20 18.75 -16.73
N VAL A 158 4.38 17.79 -16.29
CA VAL A 158 3.02 18.08 -15.83
C VAL A 158 3.12 18.75 -14.47
N GLU A 159 2.79 20.04 -14.40
CA GLU A 159 2.80 20.82 -13.17
C GLU A 159 1.52 20.57 -12.35
N SER A 160 0.36 20.46 -12.99
CA SER A 160 -0.85 20.08 -12.27
C SER A 160 -1.87 19.34 -13.12
N ILE A 161 -2.65 18.51 -12.44
CA ILE A 161 -3.83 17.83 -12.97
C ILE A 161 -4.99 18.21 -12.07
N ARG A 162 -6.06 18.76 -12.63
CA ARG A 162 -7.28 19.10 -11.89
C ARG A 162 -8.47 18.33 -12.46
N MET A 163 -9.21 17.67 -11.58
CA MET A 163 -10.49 17.07 -11.93
C MET A 163 -11.55 18.17 -12.00
N LEU A 164 -12.32 18.15 -13.09
CA LEU A 164 -13.39 19.11 -13.31
C LEU A 164 -14.73 18.52 -12.87
N ASP A 165 -14.90 17.21 -13.08
CA ASP A 165 -16.04 16.44 -12.59
C ASP A 165 -15.77 16.01 -11.16
N ARG A 166 -16.42 16.68 -10.21
CA ARG A 166 -16.26 16.40 -8.78
C ARG A 166 -17.26 15.36 -8.33
N LYS A 167 -16.80 14.43 -7.51
CA LYS A 167 -17.67 13.56 -6.72
C LYS A 167 -17.51 13.94 -5.25
N ASP A 168 -18.63 14.01 -4.56
CA ASP A 168 -18.59 14.20 -3.12
C ASP A 168 -18.09 12.91 -2.45
N VAL A 169 -17.01 13.03 -1.68
CA VAL A 169 -16.34 11.90 -1.04
C VAL A 169 -16.06 12.30 0.40
N ALA A 170 -16.71 11.63 1.35
CA ALA A 170 -16.46 11.89 2.76
C ALA A 170 -15.04 11.48 3.19
N ALA A 171 -14.40 12.36 3.97
CA ALA A 171 -13.13 12.07 4.63
C ALA A 171 -13.25 10.98 5.69
N GLU A 172 -14.42 10.94 6.33
CA GLU A 172 -14.72 10.04 7.43
C GLU A 172 -16.01 9.30 7.14
N VAL A 173 -15.94 7.97 7.25
CA VAL A 173 -17.10 7.10 7.13
C VAL A 173 -17.45 6.61 8.53
N LYS A 174 -18.67 6.93 8.97
CA LYS A 174 -19.20 6.41 10.23
C LYS A 174 -19.60 4.95 10.05
N VAL A 175 -19.18 4.09 10.95
CA VAL A 175 -19.52 2.67 10.96
C VAL A 175 -20.39 2.38 12.18
N LYS A 176 -21.55 1.76 11.94
CA LYS A 176 -22.43 1.22 12.98
C LYS A 176 -22.38 -0.29 12.96
N LEU A 177 -22.02 -0.89 14.08
CA LEU A 177 -21.84 -2.34 14.22
C LEU A 177 -23.09 -2.94 14.87
N ALA A 178 -24.06 -3.36 14.06
CA ALA A 178 -25.31 -3.90 14.56
C ALA A 178 -25.07 -5.22 15.31
N GLY A 179 -25.60 -5.32 16.53
CA GLY A 179 -25.46 -6.51 17.38
C GLY A 179 -24.06 -6.76 17.96
N ILE A 180 -23.09 -5.87 17.71
CA ILE A 180 -21.71 -6.01 18.17
C ILE A 180 -21.40 -4.92 19.20
N LYS A 181 -20.92 -5.31 20.38
CA LYS A 181 -20.48 -4.39 21.43
C LYS A 181 -18.98 -4.49 21.65
N LEU A 182 -18.30 -3.37 21.52
CA LEU A 182 -16.87 -3.18 21.73
C LEU A 182 -16.60 -2.67 23.16
N ALA A 183 -15.66 -3.30 23.83
CA ALA A 183 -15.07 -2.83 25.07
C ALA A 183 -13.91 -1.84 24.78
N PRO A 184 -13.49 -1.00 25.75
CA PRO A 184 -12.42 -0.03 25.53
C PRO A 184 -11.08 -0.60 25.06
N LYS A 185 -10.80 -1.87 25.37
CA LYS A 185 -9.58 -2.58 24.98
C LYS A 185 -9.67 -3.26 23.61
N ASP A 186 -10.86 -3.31 23.02
CA ASP A 186 -11.05 -3.90 21.71
C ASP A 186 -10.48 -2.98 20.63
N ALA A 187 -10.30 -3.50 19.42
CA ALA A 187 -9.82 -2.72 18.30
C ALA A 187 -10.61 -3.06 17.05
N VAL A 188 -10.82 -2.06 16.19
CA VAL A 188 -11.30 -2.24 14.83
C VAL A 188 -10.15 -1.87 13.90
N GLN A 189 -10.06 -2.51 12.74
CA GLN A 189 -9.10 -2.23 11.69
C GLN A 189 -9.80 -2.32 10.34
N ALA A 190 -9.41 -1.45 9.41
CA ALA A 190 -9.99 -1.41 8.08
C ALA A 190 -8.93 -1.45 6.98
N LEU A 191 -9.26 -2.14 5.89
CA LEU A 191 -8.49 -2.17 4.65
C LEU A 191 -9.38 -1.72 3.50
N THR A 192 -8.98 -0.74 2.72
CA THR A 192 -9.74 -0.33 1.53
C THR A 192 -9.90 -1.49 0.54
N ARG A 193 -11.06 -1.60 -0.11
CA ARG A 193 -11.46 -2.77 -0.90
C ARG A 193 -10.70 -2.86 -2.22
N VAL A 194 -10.40 -1.72 -2.86
CA VAL A 194 -9.69 -1.64 -4.14
C VAL A 194 -8.19 -1.58 -3.92
N SER A 195 -7.68 -0.77 -3.00
CA SER A 195 -6.23 -0.62 -2.81
C SER A 195 -5.59 -1.58 -1.79
N LEU A 196 -6.40 -2.24 -0.94
CA LEU A 196 -5.91 -3.00 0.23
C LEU A 196 -5.01 -2.16 1.16
N THR A 197 -5.27 -0.85 1.20
CA THR A 197 -4.53 0.10 2.02
C THR A 197 -5.11 0.10 3.43
N PRO A 198 -4.28 -0.09 4.49
CA PRO A 198 -4.72 0.15 5.86
C PRO A 198 -5.02 1.62 6.08
N VAL A 199 -6.19 1.88 6.62
CA VAL A 199 -6.73 3.22 6.86
C VAL A 199 -7.07 3.43 8.33
N PRO A 200 -6.98 4.67 8.84
CA PRO A 200 -7.24 4.95 10.24
C PRO A 200 -8.62 4.52 10.68
N THR A 201 -8.68 3.92 11.88
CA THR A 201 -9.94 3.55 12.50
C THR A 201 -9.97 3.97 13.95
N LYS A 202 -11.07 4.60 14.38
CA LYS A 202 -11.23 5.09 15.73
C LYS A 202 -12.59 4.69 16.28
N MET A 203 -12.61 4.00 17.41
CA MET A 203 -13.85 3.74 18.13
C MET A 203 -14.42 5.05 18.67
N THR A 204 -15.70 5.29 18.41
CA THR A 204 -16.43 6.50 18.86
C THR A 204 -17.54 6.19 19.85
N GLY A 205 -17.87 4.91 20.04
CA GLY A 205 -18.87 4.44 20.98
C GLY A 205 -18.75 2.93 21.20
N LYS A 206 -19.72 2.35 21.92
CA LYS A 206 -19.75 0.92 22.23
C LYS A 206 -20.06 0.04 21.01
N ASP A 207 -20.63 0.62 19.96
CA ASP A 207 -21.11 -0.06 18.75
C ASP A 207 -20.82 0.79 17.50
N THR A 208 -19.97 1.81 17.64
CA THR A 208 -19.65 2.73 16.54
C THR A 208 -18.16 3.00 16.46
N CYS A 209 -17.68 3.11 15.24
CA CYS A 209 -16.35 3.61 14.93
C CYS A 209 -16.41 4.53 13.71
N VAL A 210 -15.31 5.25 13.48
CA VAL A 210 -15.08 6.05 12.29
C VAL A 210 -13.89 5.43 11.54
N VAL A 211 -14.04 5.31 10.23
CA VAL A 211 -12.98 4.93 9.30
C VAL A 211 -12.64 6.16 8.47
N SER A 212 -11.41 6.66 8.59
CA SER A 212 -10.97 7.87 7.91
C SER A 212 -10.15 7.52 6.66
N SER A 213 -9.94 8.48 5.76
CA SER A 213 -8.99 8.34 4.63
C SER A 213 -9.26 7.15 3.71
N THR A 214 -10.53 6.79 3.51
CA THR A 214 -10.92 5.70 2.61
C THR A 214 -10.73 6.05 1.14
N PHE A 215 -10.54 7.33 0.83
CA PHE A 215 -10.49 7.87 -0.54
C PHE A 215 -11.70 7.43 -1.38
N GLY A 216 -12.89 7.38 -0.75
CA GLY A 216 -14.14 6.99 -1.40
C GLY A 216 -14.28 5.49 -1.66
N GLU A 217 -13.29 4.67 -1.30
CA GLU A 217 -13.40 3.23 -1.39
C GLU A 217 -14.29 2.66 -0.28
N ASP A 218 -14.96 1.55 -0.56
CA ASP A 218 -15.41 0.65 0.50
C ASP A 218 -14.21 -0.02 1.17
N PHE A 219 -14.43 -0.72 2.27
CA PHE A 219 -13.36 -1.33 3.05
C PHE A 219 -13.78 -2.68 3.61
N TYR A 220 -12.82 -3.55 3.84
CA TYR A 220 -12.94 -4.73 4.67
C TYR A 220 -12.72 -4.36 6.13
N LEU A 221 -13.37 -5.08 7.04
CA LEU A 221 -13.24 -4.88 8.49
C LEU A 221 -12.66 -6.12 9.17
N ALA A 222 -11.83 -5.86 10.17
CA ALA A 222 -11.40 -6.85 11.14
C ALA A 222 -11.45 -6.23 12.54
N MET A 223 -11.64 -7.07 13.56
CA MET A 223 -11.72 -6.65 14.95
C MET A 223 -10.85 -7.54 15.83
N ARG A 224 -10.34 -6.95 16.90
CA ARG A 224 -9.84 -7.68 18.05
C ARG A 224 -10.85 -7.48 19.18
N GLN A 225 -11.59 -8.53 19.53
CA GLN A 225 -12.64 -8.48 20.54
C GLN A 225 -12.37 -9.52 21.63
N GLY A 226 -12.24 -9.09 22.88
CA GLY A 226 -12.04 -10.02 24.00
C GLY A 226 -10.79 -10.91 23.88
N GLY A 227 -9.76 -10.44 23.15
CA GLY A 227 -8.52 -11.19 22.88
C GLY A 227 -8.58 -12.12 21.66
N LYS A 228 -9.73 -12.24 20.99
CA LYS A 228 -9.90 -12.96 19.74
C LYS A 228 -9.84 -12.03 18.54
N TYR A 229 -9.43 -12.55 17.40
CA TYR A 229 -9.43 -11.82 16.13
C TYR A 229 -10.60 -12.30 15.29
N VAL A 230 -11.40 -11.38 14.78
CA VAL A 230 -12.57 -11.65 13.95
C VAL A 230 -12.44 -10.86 12.66
N VAL A 231 -12.64 -11.48 11.50
CA VAL A 231 -12.54 -10.80 10.20
C VAL A 231 -13.83 -10.97 9.42
N GLY A 232 -14.29 -9.88 8.80
CA GLY A 232 -15.37 -9.93 7.81
C GLY A 232 -14.95 -10.77 6.61
N TRP A 233 -15.60 -11.92 6.41
CA TRP A 233 -15.39 -12.79 5.26
C TRP A 233 -16.70 -13.48 4.87
N PRO A 234 -16.96 -13.77 3.57
CA PRO A 234 -18.15 -14.51 3.17
C PRO A 234 -18.21 -15.91 3.80
N ALA A 235 -19.42 -16.38 4.10
CA ALA A 235 -19.64 -17.73 4.63
C ALA A 235 -19.47 -18.81 3.56
N GLU A 236 -19.82 -18.50 2.32
CA GLU A 236 -19.68 -19.40 1.19
C GLU A 236 -18.20 -19.67 0.90
N LYS A 237 -17.88 -20.96 0.74
CA LYS A 237 -16.53 -21.43 0.43
C LYS A 237 -16.55 -22.16 -0.90
N ASP A 238 -15.89 -21.58 -1.89
CA ASP A 238 -15.53 -22.28 -3.11
C ASP A 238 -14.30 -23.17 -2.81
N ALA A 239 -14.53 -24.49 -2.76
CA ALA A 239 -13.50 -25.46 -2.42
C ALA A 239 -12.38 -25.52 -3.48
N GLU A 240 -12.69 -25.28 -4.76
CA GLU A 240 -11.69 -25.31 -5.83
C GLU A 240 -10.79 -24.08 -5.77
N VAL A 241 -11.37 -22.90 -5.57
CA VAL A 241 -10.62 -21.66 -5.38
C VAL A 241 -9.80 -21.72 -4.11
N PHE A 242 -10.34 -22.31 -3.02
CA PHE A 242 -9.59 -22.49 -1.77
C PHE A 242 -8.39 -23.41 -1.95
N ALA A 243 -8.56 -24.58 -2.60
CA ALA A 243 -7.46 -25.50 -2.86
C ALA A 243 -6.37 -24.87 -3.74
N LEU A 244 -6.78 -24.17 -4.80
CA LEU A 244 -5.88 -23.43 -5.68
C LEU A 244 -5.08 -22.37 -4.90
N ALA A 245 -5.76 -21.56 -4.11
CA ALA A 245 -5.15 -20.55 -3.27
C ALA A 245 -4.20 -21.14 -2.24
N GLN A 246 -4.55 -22.27 -1.62
CA GLN A 246 -3.74 -22.93 -0.60
C GLN A 246 -2.39 -23.39 -1.16
N ASP A 247 -2.39 -24.01 -2.34
CA ASP A 247 -1.17 -24.40 -3.06
C ASP A 247 -0.27 -23.18 -3.32
N HIS A 248 -0.86 -22.10 -3.83
CA HIS A 248 -0.15 -20.87 -4.16
C HIS A 248 0.42 -20.14 -2.95
N VAL A 249 -0.34 -20.10 -1.85
CA VAL A 249 0.13 -19.55 -0.57
C VAL A 249 1.33 -20.35 -0.06
N ASN A 250 1.33 -21.68 -0.19
CA ASN A 250 2.42 -22.54 0.28
C ASN A 250 3.70 -22.39 -0.56
N ARG A 251 3.58 -22.35 -1.88
CA ARG A 251 4.73 -22.27 -2.81
C ARG A 251 5.38 -20.89 -2.88
N THR A 252 4.65 -19.83 -2.56
CA THR A 252 5.17 -18.45 -2.58
C THR A 252 6.39 -18.33 -1.68
N ARG A 253 7.50 -17.74 -2.14
CA ARG A 253 8.62 -17.42 -1.25
C ARG A 253 8.28 -16.17 -0.46
N ASP A 254 8.32 -16.25 0.85
CA ASP A 254 7.97 -15.14 1.73
C ASP A 254 8.82 -15.08 2.99
N PHE A 255 8.84 -13.91 3.64
CA PHE A 255 9.40 -13.75 4.97
C PHE A 255 8.69 -14.67 5.97
N TYR A 256 7.36 -14.78 5.92
CA TYR A 256 6.57 -15.62 6.83
C TYR A 256 6.63 -17.10 6.42
N ASN A 257 7.10 -17.97 7.32
CA ASN A 257 7.25 -19.41 7.07
C ASN A 257 6.04 -20.23 7.55
N GLU A 258 5.36 -19.83 8.63
CA GLU A 258 4.06 -20.37 9.02
C GLU A 258 2.96 -19.54 8.35
N ARG A 259 2.16 -20.19 7.50
CA ARG A 259 1.12 -19.54 6.71
C ARG A 259 -0.11 -20.42 6.70
N GLN A 260 -1.20 -19.91 7.26
CA GLN A 260 -2.48 -20.59 7.30
C GLN A 260 -3.47 -19.81 6.44
N LEU A 261 -4.02 -20.46 5.41
CA LEU A 261 -5.13 -19.92 4.63
C LEU A 261 -6.41 -20.04 5.46
N LEU A 262 -7.09 -18.92 5.67
CA LEU A 262 -8.34 -18.87 6.42
C LEU A 262 -9.55 -18.83 5.48
N GLY A 263 -9.42 -18.11 4.37
CA GLY A 263 -10.47 -17.96 3.38
C GLY A 263 -9.91 -17.59 2.00
N ALA A 264 -10.65 -17.94 0.96
CA ALA A 264 -10.35 -17.57 -0.41
C ALA A 264 -11.67 -17.23 -1.12
N MET A 265 -11.65 -16.22 -1.98
CA MET A 265 -12.80 -15.86 -2.81
C MET A 265 -12.35 -15.31 -4.16
N LEU A 266 -13.16 -15.56 -5.17
CA LEU A 266 -13.00 -14.99 -6.50
C LEU A 266 -13.55 -13.55 -6.49
N SER A 267 -12.90 -12.63 -7.20
CA SER A 267 -13.47 -11.30 -7.45
C SER A 267 -14.74 -11.40 -8.30
N GLU A 268 -15.57 -10.35 -8.29
CA GLU A 268 -16.83 -10.32 -9.06
C GLU A 268 -16.60 -10.45 -10.58
N ASP A 269 -15.51 -9.88 -11.11
CA ASP A 269 -15.08 -10.07 -12.51
C ASP A 269 -14.35 -11.40 -12.75
N GLY A 270 -14.07 -12.11 -11.65
CA GLY A 270 -13.24 -13.28 -11.47
C GLY A 270 -11.88 -13.27 -12.17
N ARG A 271 -11.28 -12.11 -12.33
CA ARG A 271 -9.89 -11.96 -12.79
C ARG A 271 -8.90 -11.98 -11.64
N GLU A 272 -9.39 -11.97 -10.41
CA GLU A 272 -8.58 -11.95 -9.21
C GLU A 272 -9.07 -12.98 -8.19
N VAL A 273 -8.15 -13.47 -7.38
CA VAL A 273 -8.48 -14.22 -6.17
C VAL A 273 -8.01 -13.39 -4.98
N LEU A 274 -8.84 -13.33 -3.95
CA LEU A 274 -8.53 -12.71 -2.66
C LEU A 274 -8.40 -13.81 -1.62
N THR A 275 -7.32 -13.79 -0.86
CA THR A 275 -7.05 -14.78 0.19
C THR A 275 -6.85 -14.10 1.52
N LEU A 276 -7.55 -14.54 2.56
CA LEU A 276 -7.29 -14.16 3.94
C LEU A 276 -6.28 -15.15 4.53
N VAL A 277 -5.13 -14.63 4.98
CA VAL A 277 -4.01 -15.44 5.47
C VAL A 277 -3.57 -14.98 6.86
N ASN A 278 -3.36 -15.98 7.71
CA ASN A 278 -2.75 -15.85 9.02
C ASN A 278 -1.26 -16.19 8.89
N LEU A 279 -0.39 -15.24 9.17
CA LEU A 279 1.04 -15.31 8.89
C LEU A 279 1.82 -15.19 10.19
N ARG A 280 2.75 -16.12 10.40
CA ARG A 280 3.71 -16.06 11.51
C ARG A 280 5.10 -16.41 11.02
N ARG A 281 6.08 -15.64 11.51
CA ARG A 281 7.49 -15.98 11.33
C ARG A 281 7.93 -16.76 12.54
N ARG A 282 7.91 -18.09 12.44
CA ARG A 282 8.54 -18.96 13.42
C ARG A 282 10.05 -18.91 13.23
N VAL A 283 10.80 -18.90 14.33
CA VAL A 283 12.27 -18.83 14.38
C VAL A 283 12.92 -19.51 13.15
N ALA A 284 13.68 -18.75 12.38
CA ALA A 284 14.42 -19.31 11.25
C ALA A 284 15.60 -20.15 11.76
N PRO A 285 15.96 -21.27 11.11
CA PRO A 285 17.13 -22.06 11.52
C PRO A 285 18.49 -21.33 11.35
N THR A 286 18.52 -20.18 10.69
CA THR A 286 19.73 -19.37 10.49
C THR A 286 19.64 -18.06 11.29
N ASN A 287 20.29 -18.05 12.45
CA ASN A 287 20.56 -16.85 13.24
C ASN A 287 21.58 -15.96 12.48
N PHE A 288 21.11 -14.92 11.80
CA PHE A 288 22.02 -13.91 11.22
C PHE A 288 22.47 -12.93 12.31
N GLY A 289 23.48 -13.32 13.09
CA GLY A 289 24.39 -12.44 13.87
C GLY A 289 23.78 -11.20 14.55
N SER A 290 24.60 -10.17 14.73
CA SER A 290 24.25 -8.90 15.42
C SER A 290 23.37 -7.95 14.60
N ILE A 291 23.03 -8.34 13.36
CA ILE A 291 22.26 -7.54 12.39
C ILE A 291 21.28 -8.50 11.68
N GLY A 292 20.10 -8.74 12.25
CA GLY A 292 19.15 -9.63 11.57
C GLY A 292 17.86 -10.00 12.31
N GLY A 293 16.86 -9.10 12.25
CA GLY A 293 15.46 -9.45 11.99
C GLY A 293 14.59 -10.18 13.03
N GLU A 294 15.12 -10.82 14.06
CA GLU A 294 14.31 -11.65 14.98
C GLU A 294 14.71 -11.49 16.46
N TRP A 295 15.66 -10.62 16.80
CA TRP A 295 16.03 -10.29 18.17
C TRP A 295 15.59 -8.87 18.53
N ASP A 296 14.70 -8.75 19.51
CA ASP A 296 14.29 -7.47 20.08
C ASP A 296 15.29 -7.05 21.16
N ARG A 297 16.07 -5.99 20.88
CA ARG A 297 17.11 -5.49 21.81
C ARG A 297 16.52 -4.92 23.09
N GLU A 298 15.34 -4.32 23.05
CA GLU A 298 14.68 -3.76 24.23
C GLU A 298 14.20 -4.89 25.16
N LYS A 299 13.73 -5.99 24.57
CA LYS A 299 13.25 -7.16 25.32
C LYS A 299 14.33 -8.19 25.64
N GLY A 300 15.50 -8.09 24.99
CA GLY A 300 16.57 -9.08 25.12
C GLY A 300 16.13 -10.49 24.75
N ALA A 301 15.27 -10.63 23.74
CA ALA A 301 14.65 -11.92 23.39
C ALA A 301 14.43 -12.08 21.89
N LEU A 302 14.37 -13.33 21.46
CA LEU A 302 13.85 -13.68 20.14
C LEU A 302 12.36 -13.34 20.06
N VAL A 303 11.96 -12.80 18.92
CA VAL A 303 10.59 -12.39 18.64
C VAL A 303 10.12 -12.91 17.28
N GLU A 304 8.83 -13.21 17.21
CA GLU A 304 8.15 -13.80 16.07
C GLU A 304 7.10 -12.81 15.55
N PRO A 305 7.38 -12.11 14.43
CA PRO A 305 6.39 -11.27 13.78
C PRO A 305 5.16 -12.08 13.35
N TRP A 306 3.99 -11.49 13.56
CA TRP A 306 2.69 -12.02 13.16
C TRP A 306 1.90 -11.00 12.34
N ARG A 307 1.15 -11.47 11.35
CA ARG A 307 0.24 -10.65 10.54
C ARG A 307 -1.04 -11.38 10.19
N LEU A 308 -2.13 -10.63 10.22
CA LEU A 308 -3.40 -11.01 9.59
C LEU A 308 -3.61 -10.16 8.34
N SER A 309 -3.63 -10.80 7.18
CA SER A 309 -3.55 -10.08 5.90
C SER A 309 -4.51 -10.61 4.84
N ILE A 310 -4.95 -9.73 3.95
CA ILE A 310 -5.55 -10.08 2.66
C ILE A 310 -4.47 -10.01 1.60
N TRP A 311 -4.30 -11.07 0.83
CA TRP A 311 -3.47 -11.08 -0.37
C TRP A 311 -4.36 -11.11 -1.60
N ARG A 312 -4.01 -10.31 -2.60
CA ARG A 312 -4.68 -10.26 -3.90
C ARG A 312 -3.80 -10.86 -4.96
N TRP A 313 -4.39 -11.75 -5.74
CA TRP A 313 -3.75 -12.46 -6.82
C TRP A 313 -4.41 -12.12 -8.14
N LYS A 314 -3.62 -11.91 -9.19
CA LYS A 314 -4.13 -11.99 -10.57
C LYS A 314 -4.34 -13.46 -10.90
N TYR A 315 -5.49 -13.79 -11.47
CA TYR A 315 -5.86 -15.15 -11.77
C TYR A 315 -5.79 -15.43 -13.27
N ASP A 316 -4.84 -16.28 -13.66
CA ASP A 316 -4.81 -16.90 -14.97
C ASP A 316 -5.68 -18.17 -14.92
N ARG A 317 -6.92 -18.04 -15.39
CA ARG A 317 -7.89 -19.15 -15.41
C ARG A 317 -7.48 -20.29 -16.33
N GLN A 318 -6.79 -19.99 -17.43
CA GLN A 318 -6.42 -21.00 -18.42
C GLN A 318 -5.37 -21.94 -17.86
N ASN A 319 -4.37 -21.39 -17.17
CA ASN A 319 -3.28 -22.16 -16.58
C ASN A 319 -3.53 -22.54 -15.12
N ARG A 320 -4.63 -22.06 -14.52
CA ARG A 320 -4.93 -22.18 -13.09
C ARG A 320 -3.79 -21.66 -12.21
N GLU A 321 -3.25 -20.49 -12.57
CA GLU A 321 -2.11 -19.87 -11.91
C GLU A 321 -2.50 -18.56 -11.22
N LEU A 322 -1.98 -18.33 -10.02
CA LEU A 322 -2.15 -17.10 -9.25
C LEU A 322 -0.84 -16.34 -9.15
N ALA A 323 -0.83 -15.10 -9.66
CA ALA A 323 0.28 -14.19 -9.52
C ALA A 323 -0.01 -13.16 -8.43
N LEU A 324 0.76 -13.19 -7.34
CA LEU A 324 0.58 -12.27 -6.22
C LEU A 324 0.80 -10.82 -6.68
N SER A 325 -0.18 -9.96 -6.43
CA SER A 325 -0.18 -8.59 -6.95
C SER A 325 -0.15 -7.51 -5.87
N THR A 326 -0.82 -7.74 -4.74
CA THR A 326 -0.95 -6.75 -3.65
C THR A 326 -1.24 -7.45 -2.33
N ARG A 327 -0.90 -6.80 -1.22
CA ARG A 327 -1.19 -7.26 0.14
C ARG A 327 -1.69 -6.10 0.99
N GLY A 328 -2.73 -6.35 1.78
CA GLY A 328 -3.17 -5.48 2.87
C GLY A 328 -3.10 -6.22 4.19
N THR A 329 -2.78 -5.53 5.27
CA THR A 329 -2.61 -6.12 6.61
C THR A 329 -3.51 -5.39 7.59
N PHE A 330 -4.40 -6.13 8.26
CA PHE A 330 -5.26 -5.60 9.33
C PHE A 330 -4.46 -5.41 10.62
N PHE A 331 -3.84 -6.49 11.09
CA PHE A 331 -3.09 -6.50 12.34
C PHE A 331 -1.65 -6.93 12.08
N ARG A 332 -0.72 -6.27 12.77
CA ARG A 332 0.69 -6.63 12.80
C ARG A 332 1.12 -6.61 14.26
N LEU A 333 1.56 -7.76 14.76
CA LEU A 333 1.99 -7.93 16.14
C LEU A 333 3.34 -8.63 16.23
N ILE A 334 3.97 -8.53 17.40
CA ILE A 334 5.21 -9.22 17.73
C ILE A 334 4.93 -10.14 18.92
N PHE A 335 5.24 -11.43 18.76
CA PHE A 335 5.06 -12.46 19.77
C PHE A 335 6.40 -13.03 20.24
N LEU A 336 6.40 -13.69 21.40
CA LEU A 336 7.50 -14.56 21.80
C LEU A 336 7.30 -15.96 21.19
N PRO A 337 8.38 -16.75 21.00
CA PRO A 337 8.28 -18.10 20.43
C PRO A 337 7.29 -19.02 21.16
N LYS A 338 7.19 -18.88 22.48
CA LYS A 338 6.28 -19.66 23.33
C LYS A 338 4.81 -19.25 23.22
N ASP A 339 4.52 -18.07 22.69
CA ASP A 339 3.14 -17.58 22.62
C ASP A 339 2.39 -18.35 21.53
N PRO A 340 1.11 -18.72 21.74
CA PRO A 340 0.32 -19.40 20.72
C PRO A 340 0.06 -18.49 19.51
N THR A 341 -0.07 -19.07 18.32
CA THR A 341 -0.46 -18.29 17.13
C THR A 341 -1.90 -17.85 17.34
N PRO A 342 -2.22 -16.55 17.19
CA PRO A 342 -3.59 -16.08 17.35
C PRO A 342 -4.56 -16.84 16.44
N GLN A 343 -5.65 -17.31 17.04
CA GLN A 343 -6.78 -17.86 16.29
C GLN A 343 -7.61 -16.72 15.71
N VAL A 344 -8.08 -16.93 14.49
CA VAL A 344 -8.87 -15.96 13.73
C VAL A 344 -10.20 -16.60 13.37
N GLU A 345 -11.29 -15.95 13.76
CA GLU A 345 -12.66 -16.34 13.44
C GLU A 345 -13.15 -15.55 12.23
N LEU A 346 -13.88 -16.21 11.32
CA LEU A 346 -14.51 -15.55 10.18
C LEU A 346 -15.93 -15.16 10.56
N SER A 347 -16.35 -13.95 10.19
CA SER A 347 -17.69 -13.44 10.48
C SER A 347 -18.36 -12.96 9.20
N GLU A 348 -19.44 -13.62 8.83
CA GLU A 348 -20.31 -13.15 7.74
C GLU A 348 -21.04 -11.86 8.13
N THR A 349 -21.36 -11.67 9.41
CA THR A 349 -21.96 -10.43 9.93
C THR A 349 -21.04 -9.23 9.68
N LEU A 350 -19.73 -9.36 9.92
CA LEU A 350 -18.76 -8.30 9.61
C LEU A 350 -18.52 -8.10 8.10
N TRP A 351 -18.84 -9.12 7.29
CA TRP A 351 -18.72 -9.05 5.83
C TRP A 351 -19.89 -8.29 5.19
N ARG A 352 -21.09 -8.45 5.72
CA ARG A 352 -22.30 -7.80 5.25
C ARG A 352 -22.29 -6.33 5.65
N MET A 353 -21.91 -5.48 4.69
CA MET A 353 -21.80 -4.03 4.86
C MET A 353 -22.73 -3.33 3.87
N GLN A 354 -23.51 -2.36 4.36
CA GLN A 354 -24.38 -1.53 3.52
C GLN A 354 -24.06 -0.05 3.75
N ARG A 355 -23.67 0.64 2.68
CA ARG A 355 -23.43 2.09 2.72
C ARG A 355 -24.73 2.86 2.51
N LYS A 356 -25.01 3.83 3.38
CA LYS A 356 -26.11 4.80 3.35
C LYS A 356 -25.50 6.19 3.57
N GLY A 357 -25.15 6.88 2.48
CA GLY A 357 -24.38 8.13 2.53
C GLY A 357 -22.99 7.91 3.16
N ASP A 358 -22.66 8.72 4.17
CA ASP A 358 -21.38 8.64 4.91
C ASP A 358 -21.41 7.64 6.07
N THR A 359 -22.48 6.84 6.16
CA THR A 359 -22.61 5.78 7.17
C THR A 359 -22.58 4.41 6.51
N VAL A 360 -21.79 3.50 7.07
CA VAL A 360 -21.80 2.07 6.75
C VAL A 360 -22.44 1.32 7.91
N MET A 361 -23.51 0.58 7.62
CA MET A 361 -24.13 -0.38 8.52
C MET A 361 -23.42 -1.72 8.34
N VAL A 362 -23.01 -2.34 9.45
CA VAL A 362 -22.35 -3.66 9.46
C VAL A 362 -23.24 -4.64 10.22
N GLY A 363 -23.46 -5.81 9.63
CA GLY A 363 -24.42 -6.79 10.11
C GLY A 363 -25.81 -6.61 9.50
N THR A 364 -26.75 -7.46 9.88
CA THR A 364 -28.14 -7.35 9.42
C THR A 364 -28.86 -6.24 10.17
N ASP A 365 -29.48 -5.33 9.42
CA ASP A 365 -30.70 -4.65 9.86
C ASP A 365 -31.74 -5.77 9.97
N ASP A 366 -32.27 -6.05 11.17
CA ASP A 366 -33.53 -6.79 11.29
C ASP A 366 -34.65 -6.03 10.58
#